data_AF-A0A838FLE8-F1
#
_entry.id   AF-A0A838FLE8-F1
#
_cell.length_a   1.000
_cell.length_b   1.000
_cell.length_c   1.000
_cell.angle_alpha   90.00
_cell.angle_beta   90.00
_cell.angle_gamma   90.00
#
_symmetry.space_group_name_H-M   'P 1'
#
loop_
_entity.id
_entity.type
_entity.pdbx_description
1 polymer ?
#
loop_
_entity_poly.entity_id
_entity_poly.type
_entity_poly.pdbx_seq_one_letter_code
_entity_poly.pdbx_strand_id
1 'polypeptide(L)'
;MKNRHGKIDDHTRERRLVEALRERPELMERFEAILALTDSEEGALRSADEIEELLIEEVRRLGSGAMEQWAKGAEERTARALRQSHPQARLKKKGI
;
A
#
# COMPACT_ATOMS: atom_id res chain seq x y z
N MET A 1 -7.26 -17.68 36.93
CA MET A 1 -7.23 -18.14 35.51
C MET A 1 -8.19 -17.27 34.70
N LYS A 2 -7.83 -16.93 33.44
CA LYS A 2 -8.53 -16.08 32.43
C LYS A 2 -8.24 -14.56 32.59
N ASN A 3 -7.71 -13.79 31.63
CA ASN A 3 -7.44 -14.01 30.19
C ASN A 3 -6.13 -13.32 29.76
N ARG A 4 -5.29 -14.07 29.05
CA ARG A 4 -4.23 -13.59 28.17
C ARG A 4 -4.91 -13.04 26.92
N HIS A 5 -4.64 -11.80 26.51
CA HIS A 5 -4.46 -11.33 25.13
C HIS A 5 -4.12 -9.84 25.21
N GLY A 6 -2.86 -9.52 24.91
CA GLY A 6 -2.32 -8.18 24.97
C GLY A 6 -3.04 -7.26 23.99
N LYS A 7 -3.64 -6.20 24.53
CA LYS A 7 -3.72 -4.93 23.81
C LYS A 7 -2.28 -4.50 23.57
N ILE A 8 -1.71 -4.83 22.42
CA ILE A 8 -0.72 -3.92 21.84
C ILE A 8 -1.46 -2.60 21.76
N ASP A 9 -0.98 -1.61 22.51
CA ASP A 9 -1.51 -0.26 22.55
C ASP A 9 -1.96 0.18 21.15
N ASP A 10 -3.26 0.43 21.01
CA ASP A 10 -3.92 0.72 19.74
C ASP A 10 -3.26 1.92 19.03
N HIS A 11 -2.78 2.89 19.82
CA HIS A 11 -2.05 4.05 19.33
C HIS A 11 -0.67 3.71 18.75
N THR A 12 0.04 2.73 19.31
CA THR A 12 1.32 2.29 18.75
C THR A 12 1.12 1.60 17.39
N ARG A 13 0.03 0.84 17.23
CA ARG A 13 -0.31 0.21 15.94
C ARG A 13 -0.73 1.25 14.91
N GLU A 14 -1.62 2.16 15.29
CA GLU A 14 -2.10 3.28 14.47
C GLU A 14 -0.93 4.13 13.95
N ARG A 15 -0.05 4.59 14.86
CA ARG A 15 1.11 5.41 14.49
C ARG A 15 2.02 4.72 13.48
N ARG A 16 2.30 3.43 13.66
CA ARG A 16 3.12 2.64 12.72
C ARG A 16 2.47 2.54 11.34
N LEU A 17 1.15 2.39 11.29
CA LEU A 17 0.42 2.35 10.02
C LEU A 17 0.51 3.70 9.30
N VAL A 18 0.24 4.80 10.01
CA VAL A 18 0.31 6.16 9.44
C VAL A 18 1.72 6.48 8.95
N GLU A 19 2.75 6.13 9.73
CA GLU A 19 4.16 6.25 9.31
C GLU A 19 4.45 5.44 8.04
N ALA A 20 3.97 4.20 7.96
CA ALA A 20 4.15 3.37 6.77
C ALA A 20 3.45 3.93 5.52
N LEU A 21 2.29 4.58 5.70
CA LEU A 21 1.54 5.24 4.62
C LEU A 21 2.19 6.57 4.20
N ARG A 22 2.82 7.32 5.13
CA ARG A 22 3.59 8.54 4.78
C ARG A 22 4.74 8.26 3.83
N GLU A 23 5.40 7.10 3.98
CA GLU A 23 6.44 6.64 3.05
C GLU A 23 5.87 6.15 1.69
N ARG A 24 4.54 6.07 1.56
CA ARG A 24 3.82 5.51 0.40
C ARG A 24 2.61 6.38 0.05
N PRO A 25 2.83 7.63 -0.40
CA PRO A 25 1.75 8.61 -0.59
C PRO A 25 0.65 8.10 -1.54
N GLU A 26 1.02 7.34 -2.58
CA GLU A 26 0.05 6.71 -3.48
C GLU A 26 -0.93 5.77 -2.77
N LEU A 27 -0.50 5.06 -1.71
CA LEU A 27 -1.41 4.22 -0.92
C LEU A 27 -2.24 5.05 0.05
N MET A 28 -1.67 6.11 0.62
CA MET A 28 -2.38 7.05 1.49
C MET A 28 -3.59 7.65 0.77
N GLU A 29 -3.38 8.20 -0.43
CA GLU A 29 -4.45 8.81 -1.24
C GLU A 29 -5.60 7.82 -1.52
N ARG A 30 -5.29 6.53 -1.70
CA ARG A 30 -6.32 5.49 -1.94
C ARG A 30 -7.13 5.20 -0.70
N PHE A 31 -6.50 5.14 0.47
CA PHE A 31 -7.22 5.00 1.74
C PHE A 31 -8.10 6.22 2.01
N GLU A 32 -7.61 7.43 1.75
CA GLU A 32 -8.41 8.66 1.87
C GLU A 32 -9.63 8.64 0.94
N ALA A 33 -9.46 8.22 -0.31
CA ALA A 33 -10.57 8.09 -1.27
C ALA A 33 -11.61 7.06 -0.82
N ILE A 34 -11.18 5.90 -0.31
CA ILE A 34 -12.08 4.88 0.23
C ILE A 34 -12.88 5.43 1.42
N LEU A 35 -12.21 6.13 2.35
CA LEU A 35 -12.87 6.72 3.52
C LEU A 35 -13.88 7.79 3.10
N ALA A 36 -13.53 8.64 2.13
CA ALA A 36 -14.43 9.67 1.59
C ALA A 36 -15.68 9.09 0.91
N LEU A 37 -15.61 7.86 0.37
CA LEU A 37 -16.80 7.17 -0.16
C LEU A 37 -17.70 6.62 0.94
N THR A 38 -17.14 6.32 2.11
CA THR A 38 -17.91 5.85 3.28
C THR A 38 -18.49 6.99 4.11
N ASP A 39 -17.85 8.16 4.06
CA ASP A 39 -18.33 9.36 4.73
C ASP A 39 -19.40 10.01 3.85
N SER A 40 -20.66 9.81 4.20
CA SER A 40 -21.79 10.33 3.45
C SER A 40 -21.97 11.82 3.74
N GLU A 41 -21.08 12.68 3.24
CA GLU A 41 -21.29 14.13 3.31
C GLU A 41 -22.25 14.64 2.23
N GLU A 42 -23.14 15.52 2.68
CA GLU A 42 -24.39 15.95 2.08
C GLU A 42 -24.22 16.60 0.70
N GLY A 43 -24.94 16.09 -0.30
CA GLY A 43 -25.13 16.80 -1.57
C GLY A 43 -25.50 15.93 -2.77
N ALA A 44 -25.09 14.66 -2.78
CA ALA A 44 -25.51 13.69 -3.80
C ALA A 44 -25.99 12.41 -3.11
N LEU A 45 -27.30 12.14 -3.20
CA LEU A 45 -27.85 10.83 -2.85
C LEU A 45 -27.31 9.81 -3.86
N ARG A 46 -26.18 9.18 -3.55
CA ARG A 46 -25.68 8.02 -4.29
C ARG A 46 -26.38 6.77 -3.76
N SER A 47 -26.77 5.88 -4.66
CA SER A 47 -27.27 4.56 -4.31
C SER A 47 -26.15 3.69 -3.72
N ALA A 48 -26.54 2.66 -2.98
CA ALA A 48 -25.59 1.68 -2.44
C ALA A 48 -24.79 1.01 -3.57
N ASP A 49 -25.43 0.71 -4.70
CA ASP A 49 -24.79 0.09 -5.87
C ASP A 49 -23.71 0.98 -6.47
N GLU A 50 -23.96 2.29 -6.59
CA GLU A 50 -22.95 3.26 -7.07
C GLU A 50 -21.76 3.37 -6.10
N ILE A 51 -22.01 3.36 -4.80
CA ILE A 51 -20.94 3.36 -3.79
C ILE A 51 -20.14 2.05 -3.86
N GLU A 52 -20.79 0.90 -4.03
CA GLU A 52 -20.13 -0.39 -4.18
C GLU A 52 -19.19 -0.41 -5.39
N GLU A 53 -19.65 0.05 -6.55
CA GLU A 53 -18.83 0.11 -7.77
C GLU A 53 -17.58 0.99 -7.56
N LEU A 54 -17.76 2.18 -6.95
CA LEU A 54 -16.66 3.08 -6.66
C LEU A 54 -15.65 2.48 -5.65
N LEU A 55 -16.15 1.78 -4.62
CA LEU A 55 -15.30 1.10 -3.64
C LEU A 55 -14.49 -0.02 -4.28
N ILE A 56 -15.10 -0.82 -5.15
CA ILE A 56 -14.39 -1.89 -5.90
C ILE A 56 -13.24 -1.30 -6.71
N GLU A 57 -13.47 -0.18 -7.40
CA GLU A 57 -12.44 0.47 -8.20
C GLU A 57 -11.29 1.02 -7.35
N GLU A 58 -11.57 1.65 -6.21
CA GLU A 58 -10.49 2.13 -5.34
C GLU A 58 -9.70 0.98 -4.69
N VAL A 59 -10.35 -0.14 -4.34
CA VAL A 59 -9.65 -1.34 -3.86
C VAL A 59 -8.77 -1.96 -4.96
N ARG A 60 -9.24 -1.99 -6.21
CA ARG A 60 -8.42 -2.43 -7.36
C ARG A 60 -7.20 -1.53 -7.54
N ARG A 61 -7.37 -0.22 -7.49
CA ARG A 61 -6.28 0.76 -7.60
C ARG A 61 -5.28 0.65 -6.46
N LEU A 62 -5.77 0.49 -5.23
CA LEU A 62 -4.93 0.23 -4.05
C LEU A 62 -4.10 -1.04 -4.25
N GLY A 63 -4.72 -2.12 -4.73
CA GLY A 63 -4.04 -3.38 -5.04
C GLY A 63 -2.93 -3.20 -6.09
N SER A 64 -3.22 -2.50 -7.19
CA SER A 64 -2.23 -2.19 -8.23
C SER A 64 -1.04 -1.41 -7.69
N GLY A 65 -1.27 -0.33 -6.94
CA GLY A 65 -0.19 0.47 -6.35
C GLY A 65 0.67 -0.33 -5.36
N ALA A 66 0.04 -1.17 -4.55
CA ALA A 66 0.77 -2.06 -3.64
C ALA A 66 1.65 -3.07 -4.39
N MET A 67 1.14 -3.63 -5.49
CA MET A 67 1.89 -4.56 -6.34
C MET A 67 3.06 -3.91 -7.06
N GLU A 68 2.89 -2.68 -7.55
CA GLU A 68 3.98 -1.91 -8.19
C GLU A 68 5.12 -1.63 -7.20
N GLN A 69 4.78 -1.22 -5.98
CA GLN A 69 5.79 -0.99 -4.94
C GLN A 69 6.49 -2.28 -4.51
N TRP A 70 5.74 -3.39 -4.42
CA TRP A 70 6.33 -4.70 -4.16
C TRP A 70 7.32 -5.09 -5.27
N ALA A 71 6.95 -4.89 -6.54
CA ALA A 71 7.79 -5.20 -7.69
C ALA A 71 9.09 -4.38 -7.67
N LYS A 72 9.00 -3.06 -7.45
CA LYS A 72 10.18 -2.17 -7.28
C LYS A 72 11.12 -2.71 -6.19
N GLY A 73 10.58 -3.06 -5.02
CA GLY A 73 11.38 -3.61 -3.93
C GLY A 73 11.97 -5.01 -4.24
N ALA A 74 11.26 -5.84 -5.01
CA ALA A 74 11.75 -7.15 -5.43
C ALA A 74 12.93 -7.03 -6.40
N GLU A 75 12.87 -6.09 -7.34
CA GLU A 75 13.97 -5.77 -8.25
C GLU A 75 15.22 -5.31 -7.50
N GLU A 76 15.08 -4.39 -6.55
CA GLU A 76 16.20 -3.90 -5.74
C GLU A 76 16.87 -4.99 -4.92
N ARG A 77 16.07 -5.88 -4.29
CA ARG A 77 16.57 -7.04 -3.54
C ARG A 77 17.34 -7.99 -4.46
N THR A 78 16.78 -8.27 -5.64
CA THR A 78 17.40 -9.14 -6.64
C THR A 78 18.71 -8.54 -7.16
N ALA A 79 18.73 -7.25 -7.48
CA ALA A 79 19.93 -6.53 -7.91
C ALA A 79 21.02 -6.52 -6.82
N ARG A 80 20.64 -6.34 -5.56
CA ARG A 80 21.58 -6.39 -4.42
C ARG A 80 22.16 -7.79 -4.25
N ALA A 81 21.32 -8.82 -4.30
CA ALA A 81 21.77 -10.22 -4.21
C ALA A 81 22.74 -10.56 -5.35
N LEU A 82 22.45 -10.14 -6.59
CA LEU A 82 23.32 -10.38 -7.74
C LEU A 82 24.69 -9.72 -7.58
N ARG A 83 24.74 -8.47 -7.09
CA ARG A 83 26.00 -7.75 -6.81
C ARG A 83 26.83 -8.42 -5.72
N GLN A 84 26.19 -8.98 -4.71
CA GLN A 84 26.87 -9.69 -3.62
C GLN A 84 27.42 -11.05 -4.08
N SER A 85 26.64 -11.79 -4.90
CA SER A 85 27.04 -13.09 -5.44
C SER A 85 28.09 -12.99 -6.55
N HIS A 86 28.15 -11.86 -7.26
CA HIS A 86 29.09 -11.64 -8.36
C HIS A 86 29.73 -10.24 -8.32
N PRO A 87 30.70 -10.00 -7.41
CA PRO A 87 31.35 -8.69 -7.26
C PRO A 87 32.16 -8.26 -8.50
N GLN A 88 32.43 -9.17 -9.44
CA GLN A 88 33.12 -8.92 -10.71
C GLN A 88 32.16 -8.75 -11.92
N ALA A 89 30.85 -8.86 -11.72
CA ALA A 89 29.88 -8.73 -12.82
C ALA A 89 29.75 -7.27 -13.29
N ARG A 90 30.22 -6.98 -14.51
CA ARG A 90 30.03 -5.67 -15.16
C ARG A 90 28.63 -5.58 -15.76
N LEU A 91 27.88 -4.54 -15.40
CA LEU A 91 26.61 -4.19 -16.03
C LEU A 91 26.86 -3.91 -17.53
N LYS A 92 26.37 -4.80 -18.42
CA LYS A 92 26.32 -4.50 -19.85
C LYS A 92 25.22 -3.48 -20.07
N LYS A 93 25.57 -2.25 -20.49
CA LYS A 93 24.60 -1.35 -21.13
C LYS A 93 24.09 -2.07 -22.39
N LYS A 94 22.78 -2.31 -22.47
CA LYS A 94 22.14 -2.73 -23.72
C LYS A 94 22.19 -1.51 -24.64
N GLY A 95 23.05 -1.58 -25.66
CA GLY A 95 23.17 -0.53 -26.68
C GLY A 95 21.81 -0.38 -27.37
N ILE A 96 21.35 0.86 -27.44
CA ILE A 96 20.25 1.29 -28.31
C ILE A 96 20.74 1.19 -29.75
#